data_AF-A0A9X8VJ91-F1
#
_entry.id   AF-A0A9X8VJ91-F1
#
_cell.length_a   1.000
_cell.length_b   1.000
_cell.length_c   1.000
_cell.angle_alpha   90.00
_cell.angle_beta   90.00
_cell.angle_gamma   90.00
#
_symmetry.space_group_name_H-M   'P 1'
#
loop_
_entity.id
_entity.type
_entity.pdbx_description
1 polymer ?
#
loop_
_entity_poly.entity_id
_entity_poly.type
_entity_poly.pdbx_seq_one_letter_code
_entity_poly.pdbx_strand_id
1 'polypeptide(L)' 'MHTNKLANPGPLGLMGFGMTTVLLNLHNAGFFPLNSAIISMGIFFGGLAQILAGLLEYKKGNTFGMTAFT' A
#
# COMPACT_ATOMS: atom_id res chain seq x y z
N MET A 1 33.11 -1.15 7.35
CA MET A 1 31.80 -0.93 8.00
C MET A 1 30.72 -1.17 6.95
N HIS A 2 30.00 -2.29 7.00
CA HIS A 2 28.81 -2.45 6.15
C HIS A 2 27.75 -1.47 6.68
N THR A 3 27.50 -0.40 5.94
CA THR A 3 26.37 0.49 6.20
C THR A 3 25.10 -0.32 5.96
N ASN A 4 24.46 -0.76 7.04
CA ASN A 4 23.20 -1.51 7.00
C ASN A 4 22.08 -0.58 6.51
N LYS A 5 22.00 -0.38 5.19
CA LYS A 5 21.03 0.51 4.56
C LYS A 5 19.73 -0.26 4.34
N LEU A 6 18.72 0.04 5.14
CA LEU A 6 17.38 -0.53 5.00
C LEU A 6 16.75 -0.10 3.66
N ALA A 7 15.99 -1.03 3.04
CA ALA A 7 15.23 -0.75 1.82
C ALA A 7 14.19 0.37 2.04
N ASN A 8 13.67 0.97 0.95
CA ASN A 8 12.59 1.96 1.04
C ASN A 8 11.22 1.29 0.88
N PRO A 9 10.41 1.20 1.95
CA PRO A 9 9.07 0.63 1.86
C PRO A 9 8.03 1.62 1.34
N GLY A 10 8.31 2.93 1.29
CA GLY A 10 7.37 3.94 0.78
C GLY A 10 6.75 3.63 -0.60
N PRO A 11 7.53 3.21 -1.62
CA PRO A 11 6.97 2.78 -2.90
C PRO A 11 5.98 1.62 -2.81
N LEU A 12 6.17 0.69 -1.86
CA LEU A 12 5.24 -0.43 -1.64
C LEU A 12 3.89 0.09 -1.13
N GLY A 13 3.91 0.99 -0.15
CA GLY A 13 2.69 1.60 0.39
C GLY A 13 1.94 2.42 -0.65
N LEU A 14 2.66 3.20 -1.47
CA LEU A 14 2.07 4.01 -2.54
C LEU A 14 1.46 3.17 -3.65
N MET A 15 2.10 2.07 -4.05
CA MET A 15 1.55 1.16 -5.06
C MET A 15 0.31 0.43 -4.56
N GLY A 16 0.33 -0.05 -3.29
CA GLY A 16 -0.82 -0.66 -2.63
C GLY A 16 -2.04 0.26 -2.64
N PHE A 17 -1.85 1.49 -2.18
CA PHE A 17 -2.88 2.53 -2.16
C PHE A 17 -3.38 2.88 -3.57
N GLY A 18 -2.45 3.26 -4.46
CA GLY A 18 -2.77 3.78 -5.78
C GLY A 18 -3.49 2.77 -6.66
N MET A 19 -3.00 1.53 -6.72
CA MET A 19 -3.57 0.50 -7.59
C MET A 19 -4.97 0.07 -7.12
N THR A 20 -5.16 -0.10 -5.81
CA THR A 20 -6.47 -0.39 -5.22
C THR A 20 -7.46 0.75 -5.45
N THR A 21 -7.01 2.00 -5.30
CA THR A 21 -7.84 3.20 -5.50
C THR A 21 -8.29 3.32 -6.95
N VAL A 22 -7.40 3.10 -7.92
CA VAL A 22 -7.76 3.12 -9.34
C VAL A 22 -8.81 2.05 -9.65
N LEU A 23 -8.60 0.80 -9.19
CA LEU A 23 -9.53 -0.29 -9.44
C LEU A 23 -10.91 -0.04 -8.81
N LEU A 24 -10.96 0.47 -7.59
CA LEU A 24 -12.22 0.79 -6.91
C LEU A 24 -12.94 1.95 -7.60
N ASN A 25 -12.22 2.98 -8.07
CA ASN A 25 -12.83 4.10 -8.75
C ASN A 25 -13.30 3.77 -10.17
N LEU A 26 -12.63 2.85 -10.87
CA LEU A 26 -13.14 2.33 -12.14
C LEU A 26 -14.45 1.55 -11.95
N HIS A 27 -14.59 0.81 -10.85
CA HIS A 27 -15.87 0.23 -10.46
C HIS A 27 -16.92 1.31 -10.15
N ASN A 28 -16.59 2.30 -9.33
CA ASN A 28 -17.50 3.39 -8.97
C ASN A 28 -17.95 4.23 -10.19
N ALA A 29 -17.09 4.37 -11.19
CA ALA A 29 -17.39 5.04 -12.45
C ALA A 29 -18.21 4.17 -13.43
N GLY A 30 -18.56 2.93 -13.05
CA GLY A 30 -19.45 2.05 -13.81
C GLY A 30 -18.77 1.29 -14.96
N PHE A 31 -17.44 1.26 -15.03
CA PHE A 31 -16.73 0.52 -16.09
C PHE A 31 -16.84 -1.01 -15.93
N PHE A 32 -16.92 -1.50 -14.69
CA PHE A 32 -17.11 -2.92 -14.38
C PHE A 32 -17.76 -3.12 -13.01
N PRO A 33 -18.46 -4.26 -12.79
CA PRO A 33 -19.06 -4.58 -11.49
C PRO A 33 -17.99 -4.88 -10.43
N LEU A 34 -18.38 -4.77 -9.16
CA LEU A 34 -17.55 -5.17 -8.04
C LEU A 34 -17.29 -6.67 -8.16
N ASN A 35 -16.03 -7.07 -8.11
CA ASN A 35 -15.64 -8.47 -8.24
C ASN A 35 -14.64 -8.88 -7.14
N SER A 36 -14.40 -10.18 -7.04
CA SER A 36 -13.45 -10.76 -6.09
C SER A 36 -12.03 -10.23 -6.26
N ALA A 37 -11.63 -9.84 -7.48
CA ALA A 37 -10.31 -9.28 -7.74
C ALA A 37 -10.11 -7.93 -7.04
N ILE A 38 -11.07 -7.00 -7.13
CA ILE A 38 -11.01 -5.68 -6.45
C ILE A 38 -10.95 -5.87 -4.94
N ILE A 39 -11.81 -6.75 -4.40
CA ILE A 39 -11.84 -7.05 -2.97
C ILE A 39 -10.50 -7.64 -2.51
N SER A 40 -9.96 -8.61 -3.25
CA SER A 40 -8.66 -9.22 -2.94
C SER A 40 -7.51 -8.21 -3.01
N MET A 41 -7.51 -7.31 -3.98
CA MET A 41 -6.53 -6.22 -4.09
C MET A 41 -6.63 -5.27 -2.89
N GLY A 42 -7.84 -4.93 -2.46
CA GLY A 42 -8.05 -4.12 -1.26
C GLY A 42 -7.55 -4.79 0.02
N ILE A 43 -7.81 -6.09 0.21
CA ILE A 43 -7.38 -6.80 1.42
C ILE A 43 -5.86 -6.99 1.44
N PHE A 44 -5.28 -7.53 0.37
CA PHE A 44 -3.88 -7.96 0.38
C PHE A 44 -2.90 -6.87 -0.02
N PHE A 45 -3.23 -6.05 -1.03
CA PHE A 45 -2.28 -5.08 -1.58
C PHE A 45 -2.49 -3.66 -1.02
N GLY A 46 -3.73 -3.14 -1.09
CA GLY A 46 -4.10 -1.88 -0.45
C GLY A 46 -4.22 -1.93 1.07
N GLY A 47 -4.33 -3.13 1.65
CA GLY A 47 -4.43 -3.35 3.09
C GLY A 47 -3.14 -3.91 3.67
N LEU A 48 -2.95 -5.23 3.56
CA LEU A 48 -1.87 -5.94 4.25
C LEU A 48 -0.47 -5.45 3.84
N ALA A 49 -0.20 -5.32 2.54
CA ALA A 49 1.10 -4.85 2.04
C ALA A 49 1.37 -3.38 2.42
N GLN A 50 0.31 -2.55 2.48
CA GLN A 50 0.41 -1.15 2.91
C GLN A 50 0.74 -1.06 4.41
N ILE A 51 0.05 -1.84 5.26
CA ILE A 51 0.36 -1.95 6.70
C ILE A 51 1.81 -2.39 6.91
N LEU A 52 2.27 -3.41 6.17
CA LEU A 52 3.66 -3.85 6.24
C LEU A 52 4.64 -2.74 5.83
N ALA A 53 4.30 -1.93 4.82
CA ALA A 53 5.11 -0.78 4.43
C ALA A 53 5.21 0.26 5.57
N GLY A 54 4.10 0.57 6.24
CA GLY A 54 4.07 1.49 7.38
C GLY A 54 4.89 1.00 8.57
N LEU A 55 4.79 -0.29 8.91
CA LEU A 55 5.61 -0.91 9.96
C LEU A 55 7.11 -0.89 9.62
N LEU A 56 7.48 -0.98 8.34
CA LEU A 56 8.87 -0.88 7.90
C LEU A 56 9.39 0.57 7.91
N GLU A 57 8.54 1.58 7.69
CA GLU A 57 8.90 3.00 7.84
C GLU A 57 9.23 3.36 9.30
N TYR A 58 8.59 2.71 10.28
CA TYR A 58 8.95 2.87 11.70
C TYR A 58 10.42 2.50 11.95
N LYS A 59 10.91 1.40 11.38
CA LYS A 59 12.33 0.99 11.48
C LYS A 59 13.30 1.98 10.83
N LYS A 60 12.80 2.85 9.94
CA LYS A 60 13.60 3.90 9.29
C LYS A 60 13.49 5.25 9.97
N GLY A 61 12.69 5.36 11.04
CA GLY A 61 12.43 6.62 11.74
C GLY A 61 11.56 7.60 10.95
N ASN A 62 10.79 7.11 9.96
CA ASN A 62 9.91 7.94 9.13
C ASN A 62 8.49 7.94 9.68
N THR A 63 8.20 8.90 10.57
CA THR A 63 6.87 9.05 11.18
C THR A 63 5.78 9.30 10.16
N PHE A 64 6.06 10.08 9.10
CA PHE A 64 5.06 10.35 8.06
C PHE A 64 4.66 9.07 7.34
N GLY A 65 5.64 8.31 6.85
CA GLY A 65 5.39 7.06 6.13
C GLY A 65 4.70 6.01 7.00
N MET A 66 5.09 5.91 8.27
CA MET A 66 4.42 5.03 9.23
C MET A 66 2.94 5.37 9.37
N THR A 67 2.61 6.64 9.61
CA THR A 67 1.22 7.09 9.81
C THR A 67 0.41 7.07 8.51
N ALA A 68 1.04 7.28 7.36
CA ALA A 68 0.33 7.31 6.07
C ALA A 68 -0.02 5.91 5.55
N PHE A 69 0.77 4.88 5.88
CA PHE A 69 0.61 3.53 5.33
C PHE A 69 0.03 2.50 6.31
N THR A 70 -0.08 2.80 7.60
CA THR A 70 -0.70 1.91 8.61
C THR A 70 -2.11 2.35 8.93
#